data_AF-A0A2M7KD27-F1
#
_entry.id   AF-A0A2M7KD27-F1
#
_cell.length_a   1.000
_cell.length_b   1.000
_cell.length_c   1.000
_cell.angle_alpha   90.00
_cell.angle_beta   90.00
_cell.angle_gamma   90.00
#
_symmetry.space_group_name_H-M   'P 1'
#
loop_
_entity.id
_entity.type
_entity.pdbx_description
1 polymer ?
#
loop_
_entity_poly.entity_id
_entity_poly.type
_entity_poly.pdbx_seq_one_letter_code
_entity_poly.pdbx_strand_id
1 'polypeptide(L)'
;MEQLIHSFLLALHNIALVGCAAAPFYNRNLVKSRSQYGSKLIYELDKVVEDTLQGNAPYCITFIIVLFVTGFGIPFNHYLFHGAFKELSSVATIALTIKLLSVFAMIYIMIVIFFKINPAINKIFFTFSKEINPEPQAVSSFFKLRTRRKKLCEICLVFAVIVLVSSAFIGFTY
;
A
#
# COMPACT_ATOMS: atom_id res chain seq x y z
N MET A 1 16.29 -7.15 27.97
CA MET A 1 16.50 -6.24 26.83
C MET A 1 15.82 -6.76 25.56
N GLU A 2 16.03 -8.01 25.16
CA GLU A 2 15.41 -8.62 23.97
C GLU A 2 13.88 -8.43 23.89
N GLN A 3 13.14 -8.78 24.95
CA GLN A 3 11.67 -8.67 24.97
C GLN A 3 11.17 -7.23 24.81
N LEU A 4 11.91 -6.25 25.34
CA LEU A 4 11.57 -4.83 25.22
C LEU A 4 11.76 -4.37 23.77
N ILE A 5 12.89 -4.73 23.15
CA ILE A 5 13.16 -4.45 21.73
C ILE A 5 12.13 -5.15 20.85
N HIS A 6 11.83 -6.42 21.12
CA HIS A 6 10.82 -7.19 20.40
C HIS A 6 9.44 -6.53 20.48
N SER A 7 9.00 -6.11 21.67
CA SER A 7 7.71 -5.45 21.87
C SER A 7 7.63 -4.13 21.11
N PHE A 8 8.72 -3.34 21.13
CA PHE A 8 8.81 -2.10 20.38
C PHE A 8 8.75 -2.32 18.87
N LEU A 9 9.53 -3.27 18.35
CA LEU A 9 9.53 -3.65 16.93
C LEU A 9 8.15 -4.14 16.49
N LEU A 10 7.50 -4.97 17.30
CA LEU A 10 6.16 -5.49 17.02
C LEU A 10 5.11 -4.37 17.00
N ALA A 11 5.17 -3.44 17.95
CA ALA A 11 4.28 -2.29 17.98
C ALA A 11 4.43 -1.43 16.71
N LEU A 12 5.66 -1.08 16.33
CA LEU A 12 5.93 -0.33 15.11
C LEU A 12 5.51 -1.11 13.85
N HIS A 13 5.76 -2.41 13.80
CA HIS A 13 5.37 -3.26 12.68
C HIS A 13 3.85 -3.26 12.47
N ASN A 14 3.08 -3.37 13.56
CA ASN A 14 1.62 -3.37 13.50
C ASN A 14 1.05 -2.01 13.10
N ILE A 15 1.60 -0.91 13.64
CA ILE A 15 1.21 0.45 13.23
C ILE A 15 1.48 0.64 11.73
N ALA A 16 2.66 0.23 11.27
CA ALA A 16 3.04 0.34 9.88
C ALA A 16 2.17 -0.55 8.97
N LEU A 17 1.74 -1.73 9.43
CA LEU A 17 0.80 -2.59 8.72
C LEU A 17 -0.54 -1.90 8.49
N VAL A 18 -1.12 -1.30 9.53
CA VAL A 18 -2.38 -0.56 9.45
C VAL A 18 -2.23 0.64 8.51
N GLY A 19 -1.16 1.42 8.68
CA GLY A 19 -0.89 2.57 7.82
C GLY A 19 -0.69 2.20 6.34
N CYS A 20 -0.02 1.08 6.07
CA CYS A 20 0.18 0.56 4.72
C CYS A 20 -1.15 0.15 4.05
N ALA A 21 -2.06 -0.46 4.80
CA ALA A 21 -3.39 -0.86 4.31
C ALA A 21 -4.37 0.34 4.19
N ALA A 22 -4.19 1.38 5.00
CA ALA A 22 -5.06 2.56 5.03
C ALA A 22 -5.02 3.34 3.70
N ALA A 23 -3.84 3.62 3.17
CA ALA A 23 -3.68 4.38 1.92
C ALA A 23 -4.44 3.77 0.72
N PRO A 24 -4.29 2.48 0.35
CA PRO A 24 -5.05 1.88 -0.74
C PRO A 24 -6.56 1.84 -0.45
N PHE A 25 -6.97 1.66 0.81
CA PHE A 25 -8.37 1.68 1.22
C PHE A 25 -9.02 3.06 0.97
N TYR A 26 -8.43 4.14 1.50
CA TYR A 26 -8.95 5.49 1.33
C TYR A 26 -8.89 5.94 -0.13
N ASN A 27 -7.78 5.65 -0.82
CA ASN A 27 -7.63 6.02 -2.23
C ASN A 27 -8.69 5.34 -3.10
N ARG A 28 -8.96 4.05 -2.85
CA ARG A 28 -10.04 3.33 -3.53
C ARG A 28 -11.40 3.94 -3.23
N ASN A 29 -11.69 4.23 -1.96
CA ASN A 29 -13.00 4.74 -1.55
C ASN A 29 -13.27 6.14 -2.13
N LEU A 30 -12.24 6.99 -2.17
CA LEU A 30 -12.33 8.32 -2.76
C LEU A 30 -12.63 8.26 -4.27
N VAL A 31 -11.93 7.40 -5.02
CA VAL A 31 -12.20 7.19 -6.45
C VAL A 31 -13.60 6.60 -6.68
N LYS A 32 -14.04 5.68 -5.82
CA LYS A 32 -15.40 5.13 -5.88
C LYS A 32 -16.46 6.21 -5.63
N SER A 33 -16.27 7.05 -4.63
CA SER A 33 -17.19 8.15 -4.32
C SER A 33 -17.24 9.16 -5.48
N ARG A 34 -16.08 9.52 -6.04
CA ARG A 34 -16.00 10.38 -7.23
C ARG A 34 -16.76 9.82 -8.44
N SER A 35 -16.85 8.50 -8.60
CA SER A 35 -17.56 7.90 -9.73
C SER A 35 -19.07 8.19 -9.75
N GLN A 36 -19.66 8.58 -8.61
CA GLN A 36 -21.08 8.96 -8.51
C GLN A 36 -21.42 10.26 -9.25
N TYR A 37 -20.43 11.13 -9.48
CA TYR A 37 -20.60 12.40 -10.20
C TYR A 37 -20.53 12.25 -11.74
N GLY A 38 -20.48 11.00 -12.24
CA GLY A 38 -20.44 10.71 -13.67
C GLY A 38 -19.02 10.78 -14.29
N SER A 39 -18.97 10.49 -15.60
CA SER A 39 -17.74 10.36 -16.38
C SER A 39 -17.17 11.68 -16.91
N LYS A 40 -17.86 12.80 -16.69
CA LYS A 40 -17.37 14.12 -17.08
C LYS A 40 -16.24 14.56 -16.16
N LEU A 41 -15.22 15.20 -16.73
CA LEU A 41 -14.18 15.86 -15.95
C LEU A 41 -14.78 17.11 -15.29
N ILE A 42 -14.58 17.25 -13.98
CA ILE A 42 -14.95 18.44 -13.21
C ILE A 42 -13.65 18.91 -12.57
N TYR A 43 -13.01 19.92 -13.17
CA TYR A 43 -11.61 20.24 -12.89
C TYR A 43 -11.32 20.44 -11.40
N GLU A 44 -12.14 21.20 -10.68
CA GLU A 44 -11.95 21.50 -9.26
C GLU A 44 -12.11 20.26 -8.39
N LEU A 45 -13.14 19.46 -8.66
CA LEU A 45 -13.39 18.22 -7.94
C LEU A 45 -12.27 17.21 -8.21
N ASP A 46 -11.88 17.04 -9.47
CA ASP A 46 -10.83 16.11 -9.86
C ASP A 46 -9.46 16.56 -9.36
N LYS A 47 -9.20 17.87 -9.29
CA LYS A 47 -7.99 18.44 -8.68
C LYS A 47 -7.90 18.08 -7.20
N VAL A 48 -8.94 18.37 -6.43
CA VAL A 48 -8.98 18.04 -4.99
C VAL A 48 -8.79 16.54 -4.77
N VAL A 49 -9.43 15.70 -5.59
CA VAL A 49 -9.24 14.25 -5.51
C VAL A 49 -7.80 13.85 -5.83
N GLU A 50 -7.21 14.33 -6.92
CA GLU A 50 -5.84 13.95 -7.29
C GLU A 50 -4.78 14.49 -6.32
N ASP A 51 -4.95 15.70 -5.80
CA ASP A 51 -4.06 16.29 -4.79
C ASP A 51 -4.11 15.47 -3.49
N THR A 52 -5.31 15.04 -3.07
CA THR A 52 -5.48 14.15 -1.90
C THR A 52 -4.79 12.81 -2.11
N LEU A 53 -4.97 12.20 -3.28
CA LEU A 53 -4.39 10.88 -3.59
C LEU A 53 -2.85 10.94 -3.66
N GLN A 54 -2.29 12.05 -4.13
CA GLN A 54 -0.85 12.27 -4.19
C GLN A 54 -0.26 12.61 -2.83
N GLY A 55 -0.96 13.39 -2.00
CA GLY A 55 -0.55 13.68 -0.62
C GLY A 55 -0.40 12.43 0.23
N ASN A 56 -1.18 11.37 -0.05
CA ASN A 56 -1.10 10.09 0.65
C ASN A 56 0.10 9.22 0.25
N ALA A 57 0.75 9.50 -0.89
CA ALA A 57 1.81 8.68 -1.45
C ALA A 57 3.05 8.53 -0.53
N PRO A 58 3.64 9.63 0.01
CA PRO A 58 4.83 9.55 0.83
C PRO A 58 4.63 8.78 2.15
N TYR A 59 3.43 8.90 2.75
CA TYR A 59 3.08 8.16 3.96
C TYR A 59 3.07 6.66 3.72
N CYS A 60 2.49 6.20 2.61
CA CYS A 60 2.46 4.78 2.27
C CYS A 60 3.87 4.21 2.06
N ILE A 61 4.75 4.96 1.40
CA ILE A 61 6.18 4.59 1.24
C ILE A 61 6.84 4.46 2.62
N THR A 62 6.63 5.44 3.49
CA THR A 62 7.19 5.44 4.85
C THR A 62 6.74 4.22 5.64
N PHE A 63 5.45 3.89 5.62
CA PHE A 63 4.92 2.70 6.30
C PHE A 63 5.47 1.40 5.73
N ILE A 64 5.69 1.30 4.41
CA ILE A 64 6.32 0.12 3.79
C ILE A 64 7.76 -0.05 4.26
N ILE A 65 8.53 1.05 4.34
CA ILE A 65 9.91 1.02 4.83
C ILE A 65 9.91 0.55 6.29
N VAL A 66 9.06 1.13 7.14
CA VAL A 66 8.97 0.73 8.56
C VAL A 66 8.56 -0.75 8.67
N LEU A 67 7.58 -1.21 7.90
CA LEU A 67 7.18 -2.62 7.84
C LEU A 67 8.34 -3.54 7.50
N PHE A 68 9.13 -3.17 6.49
CA PHE A 68 10.28 -3.95 6.04
C PHE A 68 11.36 -4.00 7.12
N VAL A 69 11.78 -2.85 7.65
CA VAL A 69 12.81 -2.76 8.69
C VAL A 69 12.40 -3.51 9.95
N THR A 70 11.18 -3.30 10.44
CA THR A 70 10.68 -4.00 11.64
C THR A 70 10.46 -5.49 11.38
N GLY A 71 10.03 -5.87 10.17
CA GLY A 71 9.83 -7.26 9.78
C GLY A 71 11.12 -8.09 9.79
N PHE A 72 12.25 -7.51 9.35
CA PHE A 72 13.58 -8.12 9.49
C PHE A 72 14.15 -7.97 10.90
N GLY A 73 13.86 -6.86 11.58
CA GLY A 73 14.31 -6.59 12.93
C GLY A 73 13.83 -7.64 13.94
N ILE A 74 12.60 -8.14 13.81
CA ILE A 74 12.04 -9.13 14.73
C ILE A 74 12.85 -10.44 14.79
N PRO A 75 13.07 -11.18 13.67
CA PRO A 75 13.86 -12.40 13.69
C PRO A 75 15.34 -12.12 13.99
N PHE A 76 15.88 -10.98 13.51
CA PHE A 76 17.29 -10.62 13.78
C PHE A 76 17.52 -10.28 15.25
N ASN A 77 16.56 -9.65 15.93
CA ASN A 77 16.63 -9.42 17.37
C ASN A 77 16.80 -10.74 18.12
N HIS A 78 16.01 -11.77 17.80
CA HIS A 78 16.19 -13.07 18.43
C HIS A 78 17.57 -13.69 18.15
N TYR A 79 18.01 -13.62 16.89
CA TYR A 79 19.34 -14.09 16.49
C TYR A 79 20.48 -13.41 17.26
N LEU A 80 20.40 -12.10 17.50
CA LEU A 80 21.42 -11.36 18.25
C LEU A 80 21.54 -11.80 19.72
N PHE A 81 20.46 -12.20 20.37
CA PHE A 81 20.47 -12.61 21.77
C PHE A 81 20.72 -14.11 21.97
N HIS A 82 20.30 -14.95 21.03
CA HIS A 82 20.36 -16.42 21.17
C HIS A 82 21.35 -17.10 20.22
N GLY A 83 21.92 -16.38 19.25
CA GLY A 83 22.84 -16.92 18.25
C GLY A 83 22.18 -17.80 17.18
N ALA A 84 20.86 -17.96 17.22
CA ALA A 84 20.07 -18.77 16.31
C ALA A 84 18.73 -18.11 16.00
N PHE A 85 18.13 -18.44 14.86
CA PHE A 85 16.77 -18.02 14.55
C PHE A 85 15.77 -18.87 15.35
N LYS A 86 14.63 -18.26 15.69
CA LYS A 86 13.57 -18.95 16.42
C LYS A 86 13.02 -20.07 15.55
N GLU A 87 12.96 -21.28 16.08
CA GLU A 87 12.33 -22.38 15.38
C GLU A 87 10.83 -22.12 15.19
N LEU A 88 10.35 -22.40 13.98
CA LEU A 88 8.97 -22.20 13.57
C LEU A 88 8.37 -23.55 13.23
N SER A 89 7.12 -23.77 13.66
CA SER A 89 6.35 -24.92 13.19
C SER A 89 6.16 -24.87 11.67
N SER A 90 5.83 -26.00 11.04
CA SER A 90 5.53 -26.05 9.61
C SER A 90 4.42 -25.07 9.22
N VAL A 91 3.40 -24.93 10.07
CA VAL A 91 2.29 -23.99 9.87
C VAL A 91 2.78 -22.54 9.91
N ALA A 92 3.58 -22.19 10.92
CA ALA A 92 4.15 -20.85 11.04
C ALA A 92 5.09 -20.51 9.86
N THR A 93 5.83 -21.49 9.35
CA THR A 93 6.72 -21.34 8.19
C THR A 93 5.94 -21.08 6.91
N ILE A 94 4.87 -21.83 6.66
CA ILE A 94 3.98 -21.63 5.51
C ILE A 94 3.31 -20.25 5.62
N ALA A 95 2.79 -19.90 6.79
CA ALA A 95 2.17 -18.61 7.05
C ALA A 95 3.13 -17.44 6.80
N LEU A 96 4.38 -17.54 7.29
CA LEU A 96 5.43 -16.56 7.04
C LEU A 96 5.75 -16.44 5.55
N THR A 97 5.82 -17.56 4.84
CA THR A 97 6.08 -17.57 3.38
C THR A 97 4.97 -16.84 2.62
N ILE A 98 3.70 -17.15 2.91
CA ILE A 98 2.53 -16.48 2.31
C ILE A 98 2.55 -14.98 2.63
N LYS A 99 2.86 -14.62 3.88
CA LYS A 99 3.00 -13.22 4.31
C LYS A 99 4.06 -12.50 3.48
N LEU A 100 5.26 -13.07 3.36
CA LEU A 100 6.36 -12.46 2.60
C LEU A 100 6.01 -12.29 1.13
N LEU A 101 5.48 -13.33 0.48
CA LEU A 101 5.05 -13.25 -0.92
C LEU A 101 4.01 -12.13 -1.14
N SER A 102 3.05 -12.01 -0.22
CA SER A 102 2.02 -10.96 -0.27
C SER A 102 2.61 -9.56 -0.08
N VAL A 103 3.55 -9.40 0.86
CA VAL A 103 4.27 -8.13 1.07
C VAL A 103 5.08 -7.73 -0.17
N PHE A 104 5.81 -8.67 -0.78
CA PHE A 104 6.56 -8.37 -2.02
C PHE A 104 5.64 -8.00 -3.18
N ALA A 105 4.49 -8.65 -3.31
CA ALA A 105 3.48 -8.29 -4.30
C ALA A 105 2.92 -6.87 -4.05
N MET A 106 2.65 -6.50 -2.80
CA MET A 106 2.24 -5.13 -2.44
C MET A 106 3.30 -4.11 -2.80
N ILE A 107 4.57 -4.35 -2.42
CA ILE A 107 5.69 -3.45 -2.75
C ILE A 107 5.78 -3.24 -4.26
N TYR A 108 5.71 -4.31 -5.05
CA TYR A 108 5.72 -4.23 -6.51
C TYR A 108 4.57 -3.38 -7.05
N ILE A 109 3.34 -3.59 -6.57
CA ILE A 109 2.17 -2.80 -6.96
C ILE A 109 2.38 -1.32 -6.65
N MET A 110 2.89 -1.01 -5.46
CA MET A 110 3.12 0.36 -5.02
C MET A 110 4.20 1.06 -5.85
N ILE A 111 5.29 0.36 -6.19
CA ILE A 111 6.31 0.85 -7.12
C ILE A 111 5.67 1.20 -8.47
N VAL A 112 4.82 0.32 -9.01
CA VAL A 112 4.11 0.58 -10.28
C VAL A 112 3.19 1.80 -10.17
N ILE A 113 2.46 1.95 -9.07
CA ILE A 113 1.58 3.12 -8.86
C ILE A 113 2.40 4.41 -8.79
N PHE A 114 3.44 4.46 -7.95
CA PHE A 114 4.17 5.70 -7.67
C PHE A 114 5.11 6.12 -8.79
N PHE A 115 5.78 5.19 -9.45
CA PHE A 115 6.80 5.53 -10.45
C PHE A 115 6.27 5.50 -11.89
N LYS A 116 5.13 4.85 -12.16
CA LYS A 116 4.57 4.78 -13.52
C LYS A 116 3.20 5.46 -13.63
N ILE A 117 2.26 5.13 -12.76
CA ILE A 117 0.87 5.55 -12.94
C ILE A 117 0.63 6.98 -12.46
N ASN A 118 1.05 7.33 -11.25
CA ASN A 118 0.87 8.68 -10.71
C ASN A 118 1.57 9.76 -11.57
N PRO A 119 2.83 9.59 -12.02
CA PRO A 119 3.47 10.56 -12.90
C PRO A 119 2.75 10.71 -14.24
N ALA A 120 2.24 9.61 -14.81
CA ALA A 120 1.47 9.64 -16.05
C ALA A 120 0.11 10.36 -15.89
N ILE A 121 -0.57 10.15 -14.76
CA ILE A 121 -1.81 10.88 -14.42
C ILE A 121 -1.50 12.37 -14.31
N ASN A 122 -0.47 12.74 -13.56
CA ASN A 122 -0.08 14.13 -13.34
C ASN A 122 0.24 14.84 -14.64
N LYS A 123 1.03 14.19 -15.52
CA LYS A 123 1.39 14.74 -16.82
C LYS A 123 0.18 15.09 -17.67
N ILE A 124 -0.87 14.25 -17.66
CA ILE A 124 -2.12 14.53 -18.38
C ILE A 124 -2.94 15.58 -17.63
N PHE A 125 -3.04 15.49 -16.30
CA PHE A 125 -3.85 16.41 -15.53
C PHE A 125 -3.36 17.86 -15.60
N PHE A 126 -2.05 18.09 -15.70
CA PHE A 126 -1.47 19.43 -15.88
C PHE A 126 -1.81 20.08 -17.22
N THR A 127 -2.28 19.33 -18.22
CA THR A 127 -2.74 19.93 -19.48
C THR A 127 -4.20 20.40 -19.40
N PHE A 128 -4.92 20.06 -18.34
CA PHE A 128 -6.29 20.50 -18.13
C PHE A 128 -6.33 21.85 -17.43
N SER A 129 -7.20 22.74 -17.91
CA SER A 129 -7.49 24.01 -17.24
C SER A 129 -9.00 24.21 -17.13
N LYS A 130 -9.39 25.18 -16.31
CA LYS A 130 -10.80 25.55 -16.10
C LYS A 130 -11.39 26.33 -17.29
N GLU A 131 -10.53 26.98 -18.07
CA GLU A 131 -10.91 27.83 -19.21
C GLU A 131 -10.91 27.07 -20.54
N ILE A 132 -10.16 25.98 -20.65
CA ILE A 132 -9.97 25.23 -21.89
C ILE A 132 -10.73 23.92 -21.80
N ASN A 133 -11.62 23.65 -22.76
CA ASN A 133 -12.23 22.33 -22.91
C ASN A 133 -11.13 21.32 -23.29
N PRO A 134 -10.82 20.35 -22.42
CA PRO A 134 -9.74 19.42 -22.68
C PRO A 134 -10.11 18.46 -23.81
N GLU A 135 -9.09 18.06 -24.58
CA GLU A 135 -9.26 17.13 -25.69
C GLU A 135 -9.90 15.80 -25.21
N PRO A 136 -10.94 15.28 -25.89
CA PRO A 136 -11.64 14.06 -25.47
C PRO A 136 -10.72 12.85 -25.26
N GLN A 137 -9.67 12.74 -26.06
CA GLN A 137 -8.69 11.64 -25.97
C GLN A 137 -7.84 11.72 -24.70
N ALA A 138 -7.46 12.94 -24.27
CA ALA A 138 -6.73 13.17 -23.04
C ALA A 138 -7.60 12.85 -21.81
N VAL A 139 -8.88 13.27 -21.81
CA VAL A 139 -9.84 12.96 -20.74
C VAL A 139 -10.05 11.45 -20.59
N SER A 140 -10.26 10.75 -21.71
CA SER A 140 -10.40 9.29 -21.71
C SER A 140 -9.15 8.58 -21.15
N SER A 141 -7.96 9.02 -21.57
CA SER A 141 -6.68 8.47 -21.09
C SER A 141 -6.48 8.71 -19.59
N PHE A 142 -6.84 9.89 -19.09
CA PHE A 142 -6.82 10.23 -17.66
C PHE A 142 -7.69 9.26 -16.84
N PHE A 143 -8.96 9.09 -17.22
CA PHE A 143 -9.88 8.19 -16.49
C PHE A 143 -9.45 6.71 -16.59
N LYS A 144 -8.87 6.29 -17.73
CA LYS A 144 -8.30 4.94 -17.88
C LYS A 144 -7.16 4.69 -16.89
N LEU A 145 -6.24 5.64 -16.74
CA LEU A 145 -5.15 5.54 -15.76
C LEU A 145 -5.66 5.54 -14.32
N ARG A 146 -6.64 6.39 -13.98
CA ARG A 146 -7.27 6.40 -12.65
C ARG A 146 -7.94 5.06 -12.33
N THR A 147 -8.64 4.48 -13.30
CA THR A 147 -9.26 3.16 -13.15
C THR A 147 -8.21 2.07 -12.93
N ARG A 148 -7.09 2.12 -13.66
CA ARG A 148 -5.95 1.21 -13.46
C ARG A 148 -5.36 1.37 -12.07
N ARG A 149 -5.13 2.60 -11.59
CA ARG A 149 -4.67 2.87 -10.22
C ARG A 149 -5.62 2.28 -9.18
N LYS A 150 -6.93 2.52 -9.32
CA LYS A 150 -7.95 1.96 -8.44
C LYS A 150 -7.88 0.44 -8.37
N LYS A 151 -7.82 -0.24 -9.52
CA LYS A 151 -7.74 -1.70 -9.59
C LYS A 151 -6.49 -2.24 -8.90
N LEU A 152 -5.36 -1.57 -9.04
CA LEU A 152 -4.13 -1.93 -8.34
C LEU A 152 -4.24 -1.71 -6.82
N CYS A 153 -4.85 -0.61 -6.37
CA CYS A 153 -5.14 -0.41 -4.94
C CYS A 153 -6.07 -1.51 -4.38
N GLU A 154 -7.05 -1.97 -5.17
CA GLU A 154 -7.93 -3.08 -4.78
C GLU A 154 -7.16 -4.39 -4.62
N ILE A 155 -6.30 -4.72 -5.58
CA ILE A 155 -5.42 -5.90 -5.48
C ILE A 155 -4.46 -5.78 -4.29
N CYS A 156 -3.88 -4.59 -4.08
CA CYS A 156 -3.01 -4.31 -2.93
C CYS A 156 -3.74 -4.52 -1.60
N LEU A 157 -5.01 -4.10 -1.50
CA LEU A 157 -5.83 -4.31 -0.32
C LEU A 157 -6.10 -5.81 -0.06
N VAL A 158 -6.32 -6.61 -1.10
CA VAL A 158 -6.45 -8.07 -0.96
C VAL A 158 -5.18 -8.68 -0.36
N PHE A 159 -4.00 -8.30 -0.86
CA PHE A 159 -2.73 -8.76 -0.28
C PHE A 159 -2.55 -8.29 1.18
N ALA A 160 -2.96 -7.06 1.51
CA ALA A 160 -2.91 -6.58 2.89
C ALA A 160 -3.78 -7.44 3.83
N VAL A 161 -4.96 -7.87 3.37
CA VAL A 161 -5.81 -8.82 4.13
C VAL A 161 -5.12 -10.18 4.28
N ILE A 162 -4.49 -10.71 3.24
CA ILE A 162 -3.73 -11.97 3.31
C ILE A 162 -2.60 -11.85 4.34
N VAL A 163 -1.89 -10.72 4.37
CA VAL A 163 -0.83 -10.45 5.38
C VAL A 163 -1.39 -10.45 6.79
N LEU A 164 -2.55 -9.81 7.03
CA LEU A 164 -3.19 -9.79 8.33
C LEU A 164 -3.61 -11.20 8.79
N VAL A 165 -4.29 -11.95 7.91
CA VAL A 165 -4.76 -13.30 8.21
C VAL A 165 -3.60 -14.25 8.45
N SER A 166 -2.60 -14.27 7.57
CA SER A 166 -1.41 -15.13 7.72
C SER A 166 -0.61 -14.80 8.98
N SER A 167 -0.57 -13.53 9.40
CA SER A 167 0.13 -13.13 10.63
C SER A 167 -0.44 -13.80 11.89
N ALA A 168 -1.74 -14.11 11.92
CA ALA A 168 -2.35 -14.81 13.05
C ALA A 168 -1.81 -16.23 13.26
N PHE A 169 -1.29 -16.86 12.21
CA PHE A 169 -0.75 -18.23 12.25
C PHE A 169 0.76 -18.29 12.52
N ILE A 170 1.46 -17.14 12.61
CA ILE A 170 2.91 -17.12 12.90
C ILE A 170 3.18 -17.51 14.36
N GLY A 171 2.25 -17.20 15.28
CA GLY A 171 2.37 -17.56 16.70
C GLY A 171 2.06 -19.03 17.00
N PHE A 172 1.81 -19.85 15.98
CA PHE A 172 1.34 -21.21 16.14
C PHE A 172 2.47 -22.17 16.53
N THR A 173 2.45 -22.61 17.79
CA THR A 173 3.41 -23.55 18.36
C THR A 173 2.73 -24.92 18.52
N TYR A 174 3.13 -25.89 17.69
CA TYR A 174 2.92 -27.32 17.93
C TYR A 174 4.28 -28.00 17.97
#